data_AF-A0A0D6MIQ2-F1
#
_entry.id   AF-A0A0D6MIQ2-F1
#
_cell.length_a   1.000
_cell.length_b   1.000
_cell.length_c   1.000
_cell.angle_alpha   90.00
_cell.angle_beta   90.00
_cell.angle_gamma   90.00
#
_symmetry.space_group_name_H-M   'P 1'
#
loop_
_entity.id
_entity.type
_entity.pdbx_description
1 polymer ?
#
loop_
_entity_poly.entity_id
_entity_poly.type
_entity_poly.pdbx_seq_one_letter_code
_entity_poly.pdbx_strand_id
1 'polypeptide(L)'
;MYDLIDRPVRDLPPFERTVLLATRRWTHALSLAGSAPLHIGGSAFSDVMTRLHDASRMTLVIRAPCHDAVDDAEAIIVNLWRLVRDGHTMQARRIAADLIGDASDGMLRAIRRAIPAL
;
A
#
# COMPACT_ATOMS: atom_id res chain seq x y z
N MET A 1 3.38 8.79 -9.15
CA MET A 1 2.92 9.25 -7.83
C MET A 1 2.04 10.49 -7.97
N TYR A 2 2.57 11.62 -8.49
CA TYR A 2 1.77 12.84 -8.69
C TYR A 2 0.57 12.67 -9.64
N ASP A 3 0.60 11.66 -10.50
CA ASP A 3 -0.51 11.27 -11.39
C ASP A 3 -1.69 10.57 -10.67
N LEU A 4 -1.51 10.21 -9.40
CA LEU A 4 -2.50 9.51 -8.58
C LEU A 4 -3.18 10.44 -7.57
N ILE A 5 -2.47 11.43 -7.02
CA ILE A 5 -3.01 12.35 -6.01
C ILE A 5 -4.21 13.11 -6.59
N ASP A 6 -5.26 13.30 -5.78
CA ASP A 6 -6.53 13.95 -6.13
C ASP A 6 -7.31 13.27 -7.27
N ARG A 7 -6.80 12.16 -7.81
CA ARG A 7 -7.50 11.40 -8.83
C ARG A 7 -8.74 10.75 -8.23
N PRO A 8 -9.92 10.82 -8.88
CA PRO A 8 -11.09 10.09 -8.41
C PRO A 8 -10.81 8.58 -8.43
N VAL A 9 -11.18 7.89 -7.35
CA VAL A 9 -10.94 6.44 -7.21
C VAL A 9 -11.56 5.62 -8.34
N ARG A 10 -12.72 6.07 -8.84
CA ARG A 10 -13.42 5.44 -9.96
C ARG A 10 -12.65 5.48 -11.28
N ASP A 11 -11.72 6.44 -11.43
CA ASP A 11 -10.95 6.67 -12.64
C ASP A 11 -9.58 5.97 -12.61
N LEU A 12 -9.29 5.22 -11.54
CA LEU A 12 -8.06 4.44 -11.42
C LEU A 12 -8.10 3.19 -12.30
N PRO A 13 -6.97 2.79 -12.90
CA PRO A 13 -6.89 1.50 -13.57
C PRO A 13 -7.19 0.33 -12.59
N PRO A 14 -7.62 -0.83 -13.09
CA PRO A 14 -8.16 -1.90 -12.25
C PRO A 14 -7.24 -2.36 -11.12
N PHE A 15 -5.95 -2.56 -11.40
CA PHE A 15 -4.98 -3.00 -10.39
C PHE A 15 -4.78 -1.97 -9.28
N GLU A 16 -4.55 -0.72 -9.64
CA GLU A 16 -4.36 0.40 -8.72
C GLU A 16 -5.61 0.59 -7.85
N ARG A 17 -6.81 0.44 -8.45
CA ARG A 17 -8.07 0.46 -7.72
C ARG A 17 -8.20 -0.72 -6.75
N THR A 18 -7.81 -1.94 -7.16
CA THR A 18 -7.83 -3.12 -6.28
C THR A 18 -6.90 -2.93 -5.09
N VAL A 19 -5.65 -2.51 -5.32
CA VAL A 19 -4.68 -2.21 -4.27
C VAL A 19 -5.25 -1.17 -3.31
N LEU A 20 -5.78 -0.07 -3.84
CA LEU A 20 -6.33 1.01 -3.02
C LEU A 20 -7.50 0.52 -2.15
N LEU A 21 -8.47 -0.19 -2.72
CA LEU A 21 -9.62 -0.70 -1.98
C LEU A 21 -9.19 -1.72 -0.92
N ALA A 22 -8.21 -2.57 -1.21
CA ALA A 22 -7.65 -3.51 -0.24
C ALA A 22 -6.95 -2.76 0.91
N THR A 23 -6.13 -1.75 0.60
CA THR A 23 -5.47 -0.88 1.59
C THR A 23 -6.50 -0.20 2.48
N ARG A 24 -7.53 0.42 1.90
CA ARG A 24 -8.60 1.10 2.65
C ARG A 24 -9.34 0.14 3.59
N ARG A 25 -9.72 -1.05 3.11
CA ARG A 25 -10.36 -2.07 3.96
C ARG A 25 -9.45 -2.51 5.11
N TRP A 26 -8.16 -2.71 4.82
CA TRP A 26 -7.18 -3.13 5.82
C TRP A 26 -7.00 -2.05 6.90
N THR A 27 -6.84 -0.78 6.50
CA THR A 27 -6.73 0.35 7.43
C THR A 27 -8.00 0.56 8.25
N HIS A 28 -9.17 0.40 7.64
CA HIS A 28 -10.44 0.48 8.35
C HIS A 28 -10.56 -0.61 9.42
N ALA A 29 -10.23 -1.85 9.07
CA ALA A 29 -10.24 -2.96 10.03
C ALA A 29 -9.19 -2.78 11.14
N LEU A 30 -7.97 -2.30 10.84
CA LEU A 30 -6.97 -1.94 11.84
C LEU A 30 -7.50 -0.86 12.80
N SER A 31 -8.17 0.17 12.27
CA SER A 31 -8.71 1.28 13.06
C SER A 31 -9.83 0.84 14.00
N LEU A 32 -10.65 -0.15 13.59
CA LEU A 32 -11.72 -0.71 14.43
C LEU A 32 -11.20 -1.72 15.46
N ALA A 33 -10.28 -2.60 15.07
CA ALA A 33 -9.81 -3.71 15.90
C ALA A 33 -8.64 -3.32 16.83
N GLY A 34 -7.94 -2.21 16.55
CA GLY A 34 -6.72 -1.81 17.25
C GLY A 34 -5.51 -2.71 17.00
N SER A 35 -5.62 -3.70 16.11
CA SER A 35 -4.54 -4.61 15.70
C SER A 35 -4.65 -4.96 14.21
N ALA A 36 -3.51 -5.33 13.62
CA ALA A 36 -3.40 -5.60 12.19
C ALA A 36 -4.26 -6.81 11.75
N PRO A 37 -5.16 -6.66 10.77
CA PRO A 37 -6.01 -7.76 10.32
C PRO A 37 -5.27 -8.74 9.40
N LEU A 38 -5.47 -10.03 9.62
CA LEU A 38 -4.73 -11.12 8.96
C LEU A 38 -5.29 -11.58 7.60
N HIS A 39 -6.50 -11.14 7.21
CA HIS A 39 -7.22 -11.73 6.05
C HIS A 39 -7.84 -10.75 5.04
N ILE A 40 -7.53 -9.46 5.12
CA ILE A 40 -8.09 -8.47 4.18
C ILE A 40 -7.20 -8.39 2.94
N GLY A 41 -7.75 -8.66 1.75
CA GLY A 41 -6.96 -8.65 0.49
C GLY A 41 -6.10 -9.89 0.27
N GLY A 42 -6.28 -10.94 1.08
CA GLY A 42 -5.47 -12.16 1.10
C GLY A 42 -4.34 -12.11 2.13
N SER A 43 -3.85 -13.27 2.57
CA SER A 43 -2.81 -13.37 3.60
C SER A 43 -1.52 -12.64 3.20
N ALA A 44 -1.08 -12.79 1.94
CA ALA A 44 0.12 -12.14 1.44
C ALA A 44 0.01 -10.61 1.39
N PHE A 45 -1.16 -10.06 1.08
CA PHE A 45 -1.40 -8.61 1.12
C PHE A 45 -1.42 -8.10 2.58
N SER A 46 -2.17 -8.78 3.46
CA SER A 46 -2.22 -8.47 4.89
C SER A 46 -0.82 -8.50 5.51
N ASP A 47 0.03 -9.45 5.15
CA ASP A 47 1.42 -9.53 5.62
C ASP A 47 2.26 -8.32 5.19
N VAL A 48 2.12 -7.89 3.92
CA VAL A 48 2.78 -6.70 3.40
C VAL A 48 2.33 -5.46 4.18
N MET A 49 1.02 -5.29 4.33
CA MET A 49 0.45 -4.12 5.00
C MET A 49 0.81 -4.09 6.50
N THR A 50 0.88 -5.24 7.16
CA THR A 50 1.31 -5.35 8.56
C THR A 50 2.76 -4.94 8.71
N ARG A 51 3.66 -5.46 7.86
CA ARG A 51 5.07 -5.05 7.85
C ARG A 51 5.23 -3.57 7.56
N LEU A 52 4.39 -3.02 6.67
CA LEU A 52 4.45 -1.61 6.31
C LEU A 52 4.06 -0.79 7.51
N HIS A 53 2.93 -1.11 8.14
CA HIS A 53 2.46 -0.44 9.34
C HIS A 53 3.47 -0.49 10.49
N ASP A 54 4.06 -1.65 10.77
CA ASP A 54 5.03 -1.83 11.85
C ASP A 54 6.32 -1.03 11.61
N ALA A 55 6.77 -0.96 10.36
CA ALA A 55 7.99 -0.25 9.99
C ALA A 55 7.76 1.25 9.74
N SER A 56 6.54 1.67 9.39
CA SER A 56 6.19 3.06 9.06
C SER A 56 5.54 3.81 10.23
N ARG A 57 5.65 3.31 11.46
CA ARG A 57 4.99 3.87 12.67
C ARG A 57 5.27 5.35 12.93
N MET A 58 6.30 5.93 12.28
CA MET A 58 6.63 7.36 12.38
C MET A 58 6.49 8.14 11.07
N THR A 59 6.21 7.48 9.94
CA THR A 59 6.35 8.10 8.60
C THR A 59 5.08 8.09 7.77
N LEU A 60 4.14 7.17 8.01
CA LEU A 60 2.96 7.01 7.15
C LEU A 60 1.70 6.86 8.00
N VAL A 61 0.81 7.85 7.90
CA VAL A 61 -0.50 7.86 8.57
C VAL A 61 -1.58 7.68 7.51
N ILE A 62 -2.12 6.47 7.38
CA ILE A 62 -3.28 6.21 6.52
C ILE A 62 -4.53 6.53 7.35
N ARG A 63 -5.28 7.56 6.96
CA ARG A 63 -6.51 7.97 7.67
C ARG A 63 -7.68 7.05 7.31
N ALA A 64 -8.72 7.05 8.13
CA ALA A 64 -9.93 6.29 7.86
C ALA A 64 -10.54 6.69 6.50
N PRO A 65 -10.93 5.71 5.66
CA PRO A 65 -11.17 5.95 4.23
C PRO A 65 -12.60 6.41 3.97
N CYS A 66 -12.86 7.71 4.14
CA CYS A 66 -14.17 8.31 3.85
C CYS A 66 -14.18 9.22 2.60
N HIS A 67 -13.10 9.23 1.81
CA HIS A 67 -12.92 10.17 0.71
C HIS A 67 -12.93 9.50 -0.67
N ASP A 68 -13.42 10.22 -1.69
CA ASP A 68 -13.66 9.69 -3.05
C ASP A 68 -12.49 9.92 -4.03
N ALA A 69 -11.48 10.68 -3.60
CA ALA A 69 -10.23 10.90 -4.31
C ALA A 69 -9.10 10.07 -3.68
N VAL A 70 -7.94 9.99 -4.31
CA VAL A 70 -6.75 9.36 -3.71
C VAL A 70 -5.98 10.40 -2.91
N ASP A 71 -5.67 10.08 -1.65
CA ASP A 71 -4.82 10.95 -0.81
C ASP A 71 -3.32 10.70 -1.04
N ASP A 72 -2.47 11.56 -0.48
CA ASP A 72 -1.01 11.47 -0.65
C ASP A 72 -0.43 10.13 -0.19
N ALA A 73 -0.88 9.63 0.97
CA ALA A 73 -0.37 8.40 1.55
C ALA A 73 -0.80 7.17 0.74
N GLU A 74 -2.05 7.17 0.28
CA GLU A 74 -2.61 6.19 -0.64
C GLU A 74 -1.90 6.20 -1.99
N ALA A 75 -1.62 7.39 -2.54
CA ALA A 75 -0.89 7.55 -3.79
C ALA A 75 0.53 6.95 -3.69
N ILE A 76 1.21 7.15 -2.56
CA ILE A 76 2.53 6.54 -2.30
C ILE A 76 2.43 5.01 -2.29
N ILE A 77 1.46 4.45 -1.55
CA ILE A 77 1.27 3.01 -1.45
C ILE A 77 0.95 2.42 -2.83
N VAL A 78 -0.09 2.93 -3.50
CA VAL A 78 -0.51 2.44 -4.82
C VAL A 78 0.64 2.55 -5.83
N ASN A 79 1.39 3.66 -5.81
CA ASN A 79 2.55 3.83 -6.69
C ASN A 79 3.66 2.81 -6.38
N LEU A 80 3.90 2.45 -5.12
CA LEU A 80 4.87 1.43 -4.75
C LEU A 80 4.49 0.05 -5.33
N TRP A 81 3.23 -0.36 -5.18
CA TRP A 81 2.72 -1.61 -5.76
C TRP A 81 2.83 -1.61 -7.29
N ARG A 82 2.47 -0.49 -7.93
CA ARG A 82 2.61 -0.30 -9.38
C ARG A 82 4.06 -0.46 -9.85
N LEU A 83 5.01 0.21 -9.21
CA LEU A 83 6.42 0.12 -9.57
C LEU A 83 6.98 -1.30 -9.42
N VAL A 84 6.56 -2.05 -8.40
CA VAL A 84 6.98 -3.45 -8.23
C VAL A 84 6.38 -4.33 -9.31
N ARG A 85 5.09 -4.16 -9.64
CA ARG A 85 4.42 -4.88 -10.72
C ARG A 85 5.11 -4.66 -12.07
N ASP A 86 5.44 -3.40 -12.37
CA ASP A 86 6.00 -2.99 -13.66
C ASP A 86 7.53 -3.24 -13.75
N GLY A 87 8.13 -3.84 -12.72
CA GLY A 87 9.55 -4.21 -12.70
C GLY A 87 10.51 -3.04 -12.41
N HIS A 88 10.01 -1.85 -12.10
CA HIS A 88 10.79 -0.65 -11.77
C HIS A 88 11.40 -0.71 -10.35
N THR A 89 12.18 -1.76 -10.09
CA THR A 89 12.65 -2.16 -8.75
C THR A 89 13.54 -1.11 -8.08
N MET A 90 14.40 -0.41 -8.83
CA MET A 90 15.25 0.65 -8.25
C MET A 90 14.42 1.83 -7.72
N GLN A 91 13.39 2.24 -8.46
CA GLN A 91 12.52 3.33 -8.04
C GLN A 91 11.64 2.91 -6.86
N ALA A 92 11.10 1.68 -6.91
CA ALA A 92 10.37 1.10 -5.79
C ALA A 92 11.24 1.03 -4.52
N ARG A 93 12.51 0.65 -4.65
CA ARG A 93 13.46 0.59 -3.52
C ARG A 93 13.72 1.96 -2.92
N ARG A 94 13.93 3.00 -3.72
CA ARG A 94 14.13 4.36 -3.20
C ARG A 94 12.93 4.82 -2.37
N ILE A 95 11.72 4.70 -2.92
CA ILE A 95 10.50 5.07 -2.21
C ILE A 95 10.34 4.23 -0.93
N ALA A 96 10.56 2.91 -1.00
CA ALA A 96 10.47 2.06 0.18
C ALA A 96 11.53 2.42 1.24
N ALA A 97 12.76 2.76 0.84
CA ALA A 97 13.80 3.17 1.77
C ALA A 97 13.45 4.48 2.48
N ASP A 98 12.83 5.43 1.77
CA ASP A 98 12.36 6.68 2.38
C ASP A 98 11.25 6.44 3.42
N LEU A 99 10.45 5.39 3.24
CA LEU A 99 9.34 5.05 4.14
C LEU A 99 9.75 4.20 5.34
N ILE A 100 10.58 3.19 5.12
CA ILE A 100 10.83 2.10 6.08
C ILE A 100 12.32 1.71 6.18
N GLY A 101 13.23 2.47 5.57
CA GLY A 101 14.68 2.28 5.67
C GLY A 101 15.15 0.89 5.22
N ASP A 102 15.93 0.24 6.08
CA ASP A 102 16.58 -1.05 5.82
C ASP A 102 15.59 -2.21 5.58
N ALA A 103 14.33 -2.05 6.00
CA ALA A 103 13.29 -3.05 5.76
C ALA A 103 12.78 -3.08 4.30
N SER A 104 13.19 -2.11 3.48
CA SER A 104 12.75 -1.93 2.08
C SER A 104 12.89 -3.19 1.23
N ASP A 105 14.03 -3.89 1.28
CA ASP A 105 14.26 -5.10 0.47
C ASP A 105 13.39 -6.30 0.87
N GLY A 106 13.10 -6.43 2.17
CA GLY A 106 12.14 -7.41 2.66
C GLY A 106 10.72 -7.11 2.18
N MET A 107 10.36 -5.82 2.17
CA MET A 107 9.06 -5.32 1.72
C MET A 107 8.83 -5.55 0.24
N LEU A 108 9.77 -5.15 -0.63
CA LEU A 108 9.62 -5.33 -2.08
C LEU A 108 9.46 -6.79 -2.48
N ARG A 109 10.20 -7.70 -1.80
CA ARG A 109 10.06 -9.14 -2.01
C ARG A 109 8.68 -9.64 -1.59
N ALA A 110 8.11 -9.11 -0.51
CA ALA A 110 6.77 -9.46 -0.06
C ALA A 110 5.70 -8.95 -1.03
N ILE A 111 5.78 -7.69 -1.47
CA ILE A 111 4.88 -7.11 -2.49
C ILE A 111 4.90 -7.96 -3.76
N ARG A 112 6.08 -8.31 -4.27
CA ARG A 112 6.21 -9.12 -5.49
C ARG A 112 5.53 -10.49 -5.38
N ARG A 113 5.51 -11.10 -4.19
CA ARG A 113 4.81 -12.37 -3.94
C ARG A 113 3.30 -12.21 -3.78
N ALA A 114 2.84 -11.03 -3.35
CA ALA A 114 1.42 -10.75 -3.13
C ALA A 114 0.67 -10.37 -4.42
N ILE A 115 1.36 -9.77 -5.40
CA ILE A 115 0.75 -9.31 -6.67
C ILE A 115 -0.09 -10.37 -7.39
N PRO A 116 0.33 -11.65 -7.52
CA PRO A 116 -0.49 -12.67 -8.19
C PRO A 116 -1.83 -12.99 -7.50
N ALA A 117 -2.01 -12.56 -6.25
CA ALA A 117 -3.22 -12.80 -5.46
C ALA A 117 -4.18 -11.60 -5.43
N LEU A 118 -3.85 -10.50 -6.13
CA LEU A 118 -4.64 -9.28 -6.26
C LEU A 118 -5.33 -9.19 -7.61
#